data_AF-A0A1H2MX17-F1
#
_entry.id   AF-A0A1H2MX17-F1
#
_cell.length_a   1.000
_cell.length_b   1.000
_cell.length_c   1.000
_cell.angle_alpha   90.00
_cell.angle_beta   90.00
_cell.angle_gamma   90.00
#
_symmetry.space_group_name_H-M   'P 1'
#
loop_
_entity.id
_entity.type
_entity.pdbx_description
1 polymer ?
#
loop_
_entity_poly.entity_id
_entity_poly.type
_entity_poly.pdbx_seq_one_letter_code
_entity_poly.pdbx_strand_id
1 'polypeptide(L)'
;MLESEGRAKQAKLIRDAFREVMKGVSTSIPGHVLTFSPLTQLAQVQPGIARVDINGAEFKVPPIIEVPVYFPGGDFCVEYQIDPQCEGDILFSQRCIDGWIQSGGIAANPIGRFHNMQDAMFLPGFRSQPNVLPEFQNNGVRMRNKAGTQFVWLKNDNSISMDNGVAKFDVLADGTTLMQNGAGSFRLQADGSFLINGLKITPDGDVITATGISLKNHRTSGVTPGSGTSGVPVI
;
A
#
# COMPACT_ATOMS: atom_id res chain seq x y z
N MET A 1 -15.96 -49.93 -35.86
CA MET A 1 -14.84 -48.99 -36.11
C MET A 1 -15.33 -47.66 -36.71
N LEU A 2 -16.18 -47.67 -37.73
CA LEU A 2 -16.78 -46.43 -38.31
C LEU A 2 -17.68 -45.65 -37.34
N GLU A 3 -18.48 -46.32 -36.49
CA GLU A 3 -19.32 -45.63 -35.50
C GLU A 3 -18.53 -44.95 -34.37
N SER A 4 -17.42 -45.56 -33.94
CA SER A 4 -16.55 -44.99 -32.90
C SER A 4 -15.81 -43.74 -33.40
N GLU A 5 -15.44 -43.70 -34.68
CA GLU A 5 -14.85 -42.51 -35.31
C GLU A 5 -15.86 -41.37 -35.48
N GLY A 6 -17.11 -41.68 -35.85
CA GLY A 6 -18.20 -40.69 -35.93
C GLY A 6 -18.49 -40.02 -34.58
N ARG A 7 -18.59 -40.82 -33.50
CA ARG A 7 -18.76 -40.31 -32.13
C ARG A 7 -17.56 -39.47 -31.67
N ALA A 8 -16.34 -39.87 -32.01
CA ALA A 8 -15.13 -39.10 -31.70
C ALA A 8 -15.10 -37.74 -32.40
N LYS A 9 -15.52 -37.67 -33.68
CA LYS A 9 -15.64 -36.41 -34.43
C LYS A 9 -16.71 -35.48 -33.86
N GLN A 10 -17.89 -36.00 -33.48
CA GLN A 10 -18.94 -35.20 -32.83
C GLN A 10 -18.49 -34.67 -31.46
N ALA A 11 -17.83 -35.50 -30.64
CA ALA A 11 -17.30 -35.07 -29.35
C ALA A 11 -16.22 -33.98 -29.50
N LYS A 12 -15.39 -34.06 -30.55
CA LYS A 12 -14.43 -32.99 -30.89
C LYS A 12 -15.14 -31.69 -31.27
N LEU A 13 -16.13 -31.75 -32.16
CA LEU A 13 -16.90 -30.58 -32.59
C LEU A 13 -17.56 -29.85 -31.40
N ILE A 14 -18.21 -30.59 -30.50
CA ILE A 14 -18.87 -30.01 -29.32
C ILE A 14 -17.86 -29.34 -28.38
N ARG A 15 -16.70 -29.97 -28.15
CA ARG A 15 -15.64 -29.38 -27.32
C ARG A 15 -15.05 -28.12 -27.92
N ASP A 16 -14.79 -28.12 -29.22
CA ASP A 16 -14.23 -26.96 -29.92
C ASP A 16 -15.25 -25.81 -29.92
N ALA A 17 -16.53 -26.09 -30.23
CA ALA A 17 -17.60 -25.10 -30.16
C ALA A 17 -17.77 -24.51 -28.75
N PHE A 18 -17.78 -25.36 -27.71
CA PHE A 18 -17.87 -24.90 -26.33
C PHE A 18 -16.66 -24.03 -25.93
N ARG A 19 -15.45 -24.45 -26.33
CA ARG A 19 -14.23 -23.67 -26.11
C ARG A 19 -14.31 -22.29 -26.75
N GLU A 20 -14.80 -22.18 -27.99
CA GLU A 20 -14.95 -20.89 -28.66
C GLU A 20 -15.99 -20.00 -27.99
N VAL A 21 -17.14 -20.55 -27.54
CA VAL A 21 -18.13 -19.78 -26.77
C VAL A 21 -17.52 -19.27 -25.46
N MET A 22 -16.73 -20.11 -24.77
CA MET A 22 -16.08 -19.73 -23.52
C MET A 22 -15.05 -18.61 -23.68
N LYS A 23 -14.44 -18.43 -24.86
CA LYS A 23 -13.56 -17.27 -25.13
C LYS A 23 -14.31 -15.93 -25.07
N GLY A 24 -15.63 -15.95 -25.28
CA GLY A 24 -16.49 -14.76 -25.16
C GLY A 24 -16.90 -14.43 -23.72
N VAL A 25 -16.74 -15.38 -22.79
CA VAL A 25 -17.12 -15.20 -21.38
C VAL A 25 -15.96 -14.54 -20.63
N SER A 26 -16.07 -13.25 -20.38
CA SER A 26 -15.05 -12.49 -19.63
C SER A 26 -15.27 -12.69 -18.13
N THR A 27 -14.23 -13.12 -17.41
CA THR A 27 -14.25 -13.38 -15.96
C THR A 27 -13.29 -12.46 -15.22
N SER A 28 -11.98 -12.67 -15.42
CA SER A 28 -10.93 -11.72 -15.04
C SER A 28 -9.69 -11.90 -15.93
N ILE A 29 -8.85 -10.87 -15.97
CA ILE A 29 -7.59 -10.86 -16.72
C ILE A 29 -6.62 -9.86 -16.09
N PRO A 30 -5.32 -10.20 -15.90
CA PRO A 30 -4.35 -9.22 -15.43
C PRO A 30 -4.17 -8.12 -16.46
N GLY A 31 -3.85 -6.92 -15.98
CA GLY A 31 -3.63 -5.76 -16.84
C GLY A 31 -2.99 -4.62 -16.07
N HIS A 32 -2.98 -3.46 -16.72
CA HIS A 32 -2.44 -2.25 -16.12
C HIS A 32 -3.26 -1.02 -16.50
N VAL A 33 -3.15 0.02 -15.67
CA VAL A 33 -3.75 1.33 -15.92
C VAL A 33 -2.97 2.09 -16.99
N LEU A 34 -3.68 2.66 -17.96
CA LEU A 34 -3.14 3.64 -18.92
C LEU A 34 -3.33 5.06 -18.38
N THR A 35 -4.54 5.39 -17.95
CA THR A 35 -4.89 6.70 -17.39
C THR A 35 -5.89 6.52 -16.25
N PHE A 36 -5.90 7.47 -15.31
CA PHE A 36 -6.82 7.49 -14.17
C PHE A 36 -7.30 8.93 -13.93
N SER A 37 -8.60 9.09 -13.68
CA SER A 37 -9.22 10.37 -13.34
C SER A 37 -9.51 10.40 -11.83
N PRO A 38 -8.80 11.24 -11.03
CA PRO A 38 -9.06 11.35 -9.60
C PRO A 38 -10.46 11.85 -9.27
N LEU A 39 -11.06 12.67 -10.15
CA LEU A 39 -12.39 13.24 -9.94
C LEU A 39 -13.50 12.19 -10.05
N THR A 40 -13.40 11.31 -11.04
CA THR A 40 -14.43 10.30 -11.33
C THR A 40 -14.08 8.93 -10.79
N GLN A 41 -12.83 8.72 -10.35
CA GLN A 41 -12.26 7.43 -9.93
C GLN A 41 -12.36 6.33 -11.00
N LEU A 42 -12.44 6.74 -12.27
CA LEU A 42 -12.46 5.86 -13.43
C LEU A 42 -11.09 5.81 -14.09
N ALA A 43 -10.73 4.62 -14.56
CA ALA A 43 -9.49 4.36 -15.29
C ALA A 43 -9.77 3.93 -16.73
N GLN A 44 -8.76 4.15 -17.57
CA GLN A 44 -8.57 3.37 -18.78
C GLN A 44 -7.57 2.27 -18.49
N VAL A 45 -7.92 1.01 -18.76
CA VAL A 45 -7.08 -0.16 -18.47
C VAL A 45 -6.77 -0.95 -19.75
N GLN A 46 -5.59 -1.55 -19.77
CA GLN A 46 -5.12 -2.40 -20.85
C GLN A 46 -5.00 -3.84 -20.35
N PRO A 47 -5.74 -4.80 -20.93
CA PRO A 47 -5.50 -6.21 -20.69
C PRO A 47 -4.06 -6.59 -21.07
N GLY A 48 -3.39 -7.32 -20.18
CA GLY A 48 -1.99 -7.71 -20.32
C GLY A 48 -1.76 -8.99 -21.12
N ILE A 49 -2.82 -9.73 -21.47
CA ILE A 49 -2.74 -10.99 -22.22
C ILE A 49 -3.38 -10.78 -23.60
N ALA A 50 -2.63 -11.15 -24.65
CA ALA A 50 -3.14 -11.15 -26.03
C ALA A 50 -4.22 -12.23 -26.22
N ARG A 51 -5.15 -12.00 -27.15
CA ARG A 51 -6.12 -13.01 -27.57
C ARG A 51 -5.59 -13.75 -28.79
N VAL A 52 -6.00 -15.01 -28.92
CA VAL A 52 -5.68 -15.87 -30.05
C VAL A 52 -6.98 -16.26 -30.75
N ASP A 53 -7.07 -15.98 -32.06
CA ASP A 53 -8.22 -16.35 -32.86
C ASP A 53 -8.26 -17.86 -33.20
N ILE A 54 -9.23 -18.29 -34.01
CA ILE A 54 -9.35 -19.70 -34.41
C ILE A 54 -8.21 -20.16 -35.34
N ASN A 55 -7.55 -19.22 -36.02
CA ASN A 55 -6.44 -19.47 -36.94
C ASN A 55 -5.07 -19.40 -36.25
N GLY A 56 -5.03 -19.10 -34.95
CA GLY A 56 -3.79 -18.95 -34.18
C GLY A 56 -3.19 -17.54 -34.26
N ALA A 57 -3.87 -16.56 -34.86
CA ALA A 57 -3.39 -15.19 -34.92
C ALA A 57 -3.56 -14.50 -33.56
N GLU A 58 -2.46 -13.92 -33.07
CA GLU A 58 -2.46 -13.13 -31.84
C GLU A 58 -2.88 -11.69 -32.12
N PHE A 59 -3.72 -11.13 -31.25
CA PHE A 59 -4.07 -9.72 -31.30
C PHE A 59 -4.14 -9.10 -29.91
N LYS A 60 -3.69 -7.85 -29.85
CA LYS A 60 -3.78 -7.03 -28.65
C LYS A 60 -5.24 -6.63 -28.44
N VAL A 61 -5.73 -6.85 -27.23
CA VAL A 61 -7.07 -6.43 -26.84
C VAL A 61 -7.10 -4.90 -26.73
N PRO A 62 -8.10 -4.21 -27.29
CA PRO A 62 -8.23 -2.76 -27.13
C PRO A 62 -8.33 -2.35 -25.64
N PRO A 63 -7.88 -1.14 -25.29
CA PRO A 63 -8.10 -0.60 -23.96
C PRO A 63 -9.59 -0.53 -23.60
N ILE A 64 -9.89 -0.74 -22.32
CA ILE A 64 -11.23 -0.63 -21.75
C ILE A 64 -11.30 0.71 -21.01
N ILE A 65 -12.36 1.48 -21.24
CA ILE A 65 -12.56 2.82 -20.68
C ILE A 65 -13.60 2.79 -19.57
N GLU A 66 -13.70 3.88 -18.82
CA GLU A 66 -14.71 4.07 -17.75
C GLU A 66 -14.71 2.95 -16.70
N VAL A 67 -13.54 2.38 -16.42
CA VAL A 67 -13.39 1.25 -15.50
C VAL A 67 -13.28 1.77 -14.07
N PRO A 68 -14.23 1.47 -13.16
CA PRO A 68 -14.14 1.87 -11.77
C PRO A 68 -12.95 1.19 -11.09
N VAL A 69 -12.17 1.96 -10.33
CA VAL A 69 -11.03 1.44 -9.54
C VAL A 69 -11.48 1.11 -8.12
N TYR A 70 -11.12 -0.08 -7.65
CA TYR A 70 -11.40 -0.49 -6.28
C TYR A 70 -10.52 0.25 -5.27
N PHE A 71 -11.17 0.92 -4.33
CA PHE A 71 -10.58 1.41 -3.08
C PHE A 71 -11.32 0.77 -1.91
N PRO A 72 -10.63 0.13 -0.95
CA PRO A 72 -11.28 -0.48 0.19
C PRO A 72 -11.84 0.60 1.13
N GLY A 73 -13.12 0.50 1.48
CA GLY A 73 -13.73 1.46 2.41
C GLY A 73 -15.26 1.53 2.41
N GLY A 74 -15.75 2.57 3.10
CA GLY A 74 -17.14 2.95 3.32
C GLY A 74 -17.17 4.31 4.03
N ASP A 75 -17.61 4.36 5.29
CA ASP A 75 -17.49 5.58 6.13
C ASP A 75 -16.03 5.99 6.37
N PHE A 76 -15.11 5.02 6.28
CA PHE A 76 -13.67 5.23 6.25
C PHE A 76 -13.09 4.54 5.03
N CYS A 77 -12.17 5.20 4.34
CA CYS A 77 -11.58 4.69 3.09
C CYS A 77 -10.06 4.71 3.16
N VAL A 78 -9.44 3.80 2.41
CA VAL A 78 -8.01 3.86 2.13
C VAL A 78 -7.81 4.19 0.65
N GLU A 79 -7.20 5.35 0.41
CA GLU A 79 -6.87 5.82 -0.92
C GLU A 79 -5.43 5.46 -1.28
N TYR A 80 -5.20 5.13 -2.55
CA TYR A 80 -3.87 4.87 -3.08
C TYR A 80 -3.68 5.67 -4.36
N GLN A 81 -2.46 6.17 -4.59
CA GLN A 81 -2.10 6.80 -5.85
C GLN A 81 -2.11 5.77 -6.99
N ILE A 82 -2.83 6.08 -8.07
CA ILE A 82 -2.92 5.25 -9.28
C ILE A 82 -2.20 5.98 -10.42
N ASP A 83 -1.01 5.49 -10.74
CA ASP A 83 -0.21 6.00 -11.86
C ASP A 83 -0.34 5.08 -13.10
N PRO A 84 -0.01 5.57 -14.30
CA PRO A 84 0.17 4.71 -15.47
C PRO A 84 1.11 3.54 -15.16
N GLN A 85 0.81 2.38 -15.72
CA GLN A 85 1.49 1.10 -15.45
C GLN A 85 1.23 0.52 -14.05
N CYS A 86 0.28 1.06 -13.28
CA CYS A 86 -0.23 0.37 -12.08
C CYS A 86 -0.85 -0.97 -12.52
N GLU A 87 -0.25 -2.08 -12.09
CA GLU A 87 -0.72 -3.44 -12.39
C GLU A 87 -1.81 -3.89 -11.41
N GLY A 88 -2.70 -4.73 -11.91
CA GLY A 88 -3.81 -5.26 -11.14
C GLY A 88 -4.59 -6.32 -11.92
N ASP A 89 -5.72 -6.71 -11.34
CA ASP A 89 -6.68 -7.61 -11.99
C ASP A 89 -7.85 -6.79 -12.56
N ILE A 90 -8.22 -7.08 -13.80
CA ILE A 90 -9.40 -6.52 -14.45
C ILE A 90 -10.51 -7.55 -14.29
N LEU A 91 -11.50 -7.22 -13.46
CA LEU A 91 -12.64 -8.08 -13.13
C LEU A 91 -13.82 -7.72 -14.03
N PHE A 92 -14.55 -8.71 -14.55
CA PHE A 92 -15.72 -8.46 -15.39
C PHE A 92 -17.01 -8.82 -14.67
N SER A 93 -17.98 -7.92 -14.73
CA SER A 93 -19.31 -8.12 -14.14
C SER A 93 -20.14 -9.11 -14.94
N GLN A 94 -21.02 -9.82 -14.25
CA GLN A 94 -22.01 -10.71 -14.87
C GLN A 94 -23.05 -9.95 -15.72
N ARG A 95 -23.24 -8.65 -15.49
CA ARG A 95 -24.23 -7.79 -16.14
C ARG A 95 -23.65 -6.42 -16.46
N CYS A 96 -24.31 -5.72 -17.37
CA CYS A 96 -23.99 -4.33 -17.70
C CYS A 96 -23.93 -3.45 -16.43
N ILE A 97 -22.82 -2.72 -16.24
CA ILE A 97 -22.62 -1.84 -15.08
C ILE A 97 -22.76 -0.35 -15.38
N ASP A 98 -22.88 0.05 -16.66
CA ASP A 98 -22.91 1.45 -17.09
C ASP A 98 -23.95 2.28 -16.32
N GLY A 99 -25.16 1.73 -16.17
CA GLY A 99 -26.22 2.38 -15.40
C GLY A 99 -25.83 2.60 -13.94
N TRP A 100 -25.19 1.61 -13.30
CA TRP A 100 -24.76 1.71 -11.91
C TRP A 100 -23.61 2.71 -11.74
N ILE A 101 -22.66 2.77 -12.68
CA ILE A 101 -21.58 3.76 -12.67
C ILE A 101 -22.15 5.19 -12.67
N GLN A 102 -23.23 5.44 -13.41
CA GLN A 102 -23.82 6.78 -13.54
C GLN A 102 -24.78 7.14 -12.40
N SER A 103 -25.60 6.20 -11.94
CA SER A 103 -26.69 6.48 -10.99
C SER A 103 -26.44 5.99 -9.57
N GLY A 104 -25.50 5.07 -9.36
CA GLY A 104 -25.43 4.26 -8.16
C GLY A 104 -26.74 3.50 -7.88
N GLY A 105 -26.89 3.02 -6.64
CA GLY A 105 -28.13 2.40 -6.17
C GLY A 105 -28.59 1.19 -6.99
N ILE A 106 -29.91 1.05 -7.14
CA ILE A 106 -30.52 0.06 -8.04
C ILE A 106 -30.61 0.70 -9.43
N ALA A 107 -29.81 0.21 -10.38
CA ALA A 107 -29.75 0.73 -11.74
C ALA A 107 -30.45 -0.19 -12.75
N ALA A 108 -30.98 0.40 -13.83
CA ALA A 108 -31.49 -0.35 -14.97
C ALA A 108 -30.34 -1.05 -15.72
N ASN A 109 -30.64 -2.16 -16.40
CA ASN A 109 -29.71 -2.82 -17.31
C ASN A 109 -30.00 -2.33 -18.75
N PRO A 110 -29.25 -1.34 -19.28
CA PRO A 110 -29.62 -0.67 -20.51
C PRO A 110 -29.39 -1.51 -21.76
N ILE A 111 -28.41 -2.43 -21.76
CA ILE A 111 -27.90 -3.08 -22.98
C ILE A 111 -27.92 -4.62 -22.90
N GLY A 112 -28.36 -5.22 -21.78
CA GLY A 112 -28.52 -6.67 -21.68
C GLY A 112 -27.21 -7.45 -21.87
N ARG A 113 -26.05 -6.84 -21.60
CA ARG A 113 -24.72 -7.47 -21.70
C ARG A 113 -24.48 -8.46 -20.56
N PHE A 114 -23.73 -9.52 -20.86
CA PHE A 114 -23.35 -10.60 -19.93
C PHE A 114 -21.87 -10.91 -20.10
N HIS A 115 -21.09 -10.87 -19.01
CA HIS A 115 -19.67 -11.23 -19.03
C HIS A 115 -18.87 -10.51 -20.13
N ASN A 116 -19.22 -9.24 -20.39
CA ASN A 116 -18.65 -8.47 -21.47
C ASN A 116 -17.41 -7.71 -21.00
N MET A 117 -16.44 -7.53 -21.90
CA MET A 117 -15.21 -6.82 -21.62
C MET A 117 -15.38 -5.36 -21.21
N GLN A 118 -16.46 -4.71 -21.66
CA GLN A 118 -16.73 -3.31 -21.30
C GLN A 118 -17.38 -3.19 -19.91
N ASP A 119 -17.77 -4.29 -19.28
CA ASP A 119 -18.31 -4.30 -17.91
C ASP A 119 -17.21 -4.60 -16.89
N ALA A 120 -16.14 -3.82 -16.96
CA ALA A 120 -14.93 -4.06 -16.19
C ALA A 120 -14.87 -3.23 -14.91
N MET A 121 -14.18 -3.77 -13.90
CA MET A 121 -13.72 -3.09 -12.70
C MET A 121 -12.22 -3.41 -12.53
N PHE A 122 -11.47 -2.53 -11.87
CA PHE A 122 -10.03 -2.72 -11.69
C PHE A 122 -9.65 -2.86 -10.21
N LEU A 123 -8.96 -3.96 -9.88
CA LEU A 123 -8.42 -4.23 -8.56
C LEU A 123 -6.89 -4.03 -8.58
N PRO A 124 -6.36 -2.90 -8.07
CA PRO A 124 -4.93 -2.64 -8.08
C PRO A 124 -4.17 -3.56 -7.13
N GLY A 125 -2.95 -3.96 -7.52
CA GLY A 125 -1.97 -4.54 -6.59
C GLY A 125 -1.44 -5.94 -6.93
N PHE A 126 -2.08 -6.68 -7.83
CA PHE A 126 -1.44 -7.85 -8.45
C PHE A 126 -0.27 -7.38 -9.32
N ARG A 127 0.85 -8.11 -9.25
CA ARG A 127 2.10 -7.68 -9.90
C ARG A 127 2.73 -8.82 -10.68
N SER A 128 3.27 -8.50 -11.84
CA SER A 128 4.11 -9.39 -12.62
C SER A 128 5.51 -9.52 -11.99
N GLN A 129 6.25 -10.56 -12.35
CA GLN A 129 7.61 -10.80 -11.83
C GLN A 129 8.57 -9.60 -12.04
N PRO A 130 8.57 -8.91 -13.20
CA PRO A 130 9.41 -7.71 -13.38
C PRO A 130 9.03 -6.53 -12.48
N ASN A 131 7.79 -6.49 -11.99
CA ASN A 131 7.23 -5.36 -11.25
C ASN A 131 7.01 -5.67 -9.75
N VAL A 132 7.63 -6.73 -9.24
CA VAL A 132 7.62 -7.04 -7.80
C VAL A 132 8.04 -5.84 -6.97
N LEU A 133 7.50 -5.81 -5.76
CA LEU A 133 7.82 -4.77 -4.79
C LEU A 133 9.31 -4.86 -4.41
N PRO A 134 10.13 -3.82 -4.69
CA PRO A 134 11.53 -3.83 -4.27
C PRO A 134 11.60 -3.79 -2.74
N GLU A 135 12.67 -4.37 -2.21
CA GLU A 135 12.96 -4.43 -0.77
C GLU A 135 11.74 -4.90 0.07
N PHE A 136 10.99 -5.88 -0.46
CA PHE A 136 9.93 -6.52 0.28
C PHE A 136 10.51 -7.25 1.51
N GLN A 137 9.79 -7.15 2.62
CA GLN A 137 10.21 -7.69 3.92
C GLN A 137 9.03 -8.46 4.49
N ASN A 138 9.22 -9.73 4.81
CA ASN A 138 8.15 -10.66 5.19
C ASN A 138 8.05 -10.83 6.72
N ASN A 139 7.90 -9.71 7.43
CA ASN A 139 7.97 -9.69 8.90
C ASN A 139 7.06 -8.62 9.50
N GLY A 140 5.84 -8.48 8.97
CA GLY A 140 4.80 -7.62 9.55
C GLY A 140 3.96 -6.90 8.51
N VAL A 141 3.22 -5.89 8.96
CA VAL A 141 2.36 -5.05 8.12
C VAL A 141 3.04 -3.70 7.90
N ARG A 142 3.31 -3.37 6.64
CA ARG A 142 4.01 -2.14 6.26
C ARG A 142 3.21 -1.37 5.20
N MET A 143 2.75 -0.18 5.55
CA MET A 143 2.23 0.81 4.60
C MET A 143 3.41 1.65 4.11
N ARG A 144 3.61 1.75 2.80
CA ARG A 144 4.82 2.37 2.24
C ARG A 144 4.65 2.88 0.82
N ASN A 145 5.56 3.75 0.41
CA ASN A 145 5.76 4.05 -1.01
C ASN A 145 6.40 2.85 -1.76
N LYS A 146 6.35 2.87 -3.10
CA LYS A 146 6.88 1.78 -3.95
C LYS A 146 8.37 1.53 -3.70
N ALA A 147 9.15 2.59 -3.45
CA ALA A 147 10.59 2.52 -3.20
C ALA A 147 10.96 1.92 -1.82
N GLY A 148 10.06 1.96 -0.84
CA GLY A 148 10.35 1.51 0.53
C GLY A 148 11.04 2.54 1.42
N THR A 149 11.21 3.79 0.95
CA THR A 149 11.89 4.87 1.69
C THR A 149 10.99 5.67 2.62
N GLN A 150 9.67 5.57 2.43
CA GLN A 150 8.69 6.17 3.32
C GLN A 150 7.70 5.10 3.76
N PHE A 151 7.52 4.92 5.07
CA PHE A 151 6.64 3.87 5.60
C PHE A 151 6.17 4.10 7.04
N VAL A 152 5.11 3.37 7.38
CA VAL A 152 4.73 2.99 8.75
C VAL A 152 4.69 1.46 8.81
N TRP A 153 5.33 0.87 9.80
CA TRP A 153 5.57 -0.56 9.88
C TRP A 153 5.35 -1.11 11.28
N LEU A 154 4.40 -2.05 11.40
CA LEU A 154 4.21 -2.89 12.56
C LEU A 154 4.90 -4.24 12.28
N LYS A 155 5.98 -4.54 13.00
CA LYS A 155 6.81 -5.73 12.76
C LYS A 155 6.36 -6.91 13.61
N ASN A 156 6.75 -8.11 13.19
CA ASN A 156 6.47 -9.36 13.90
C ASN A 156 7.31 -9.56 15.18
N ASP A 157 8.30 -8.70 15.42
CA ASP A 157 9.12 -8.66 16.65
C ASP A 157 8.56 -7.67 17.69
N ASN A 158 7.34 -7.16 17.48
CA ASN A 158 6.68 -6.11 18.27
C ASN A 158 7.31 -4.71 18.16
N SER A 159 8.31 -4.49 17.32
CA SER A 159 8.77 -3.14 17.02
C SER A 159 7.83 -2.42 16.05
N ILE A 160 7.71 -1.11 16.21
CA ILE A 160 6.95 -0.22 15.34
C ILE A 160 7.91 0.84 14.80
N SER A 161 7.84 1.13 13.51
CA SER A 161 8.74 2.08 12.86
C SER A 161 7.99 2.97 11.88
N MET A 162 8.28 4.26 11.92
CA MET A 162 7.80 5.26 10.98
C MET A 162 9.00 6.01 10.42
N ASP A 163 9.11 6.09 9.10
CA ASP A 163 10.25 6.70 8.42
C ASP A 163 9.78 7.43 7.17
N ASN A 164 10.36 8.60 6.90
CA ASN A 164 10.14 9.34 5.66
C ASN A 164 11.44 9.65 4.88
N GLY A 165 12.55 9.02 5.26
CA GLY A 165 13.88 9.23 4.69
C GLY A 165 14.65 10.41 5.30
N VAL A 166 14.02 11.23 6.14
CA VAL A 166 14.63 12.38 6.82
C VAL A 166 14.51 12.25 8.33
N ALA A 167 13.31 11.96 8.81
CA ALA A 167 12.99 11.76 10.21
C ALA A 167 12.41 10.37 10.43
N LYS A 168 12.71 9.83 11.61
CA LYS A 168 12.29 8.50 12.01
C LYS A 168 11.71 8.51 13.42
N PHE A 169 10.67 7.72 13.62
CA PHE A 169 10.11 7.40 14.93
C PHE A 169 10.05 5.88 15.10
N ASP A 170 10.67 5.35 16.13
CA ASP A 170 10.71 3.93 16.44
C ASP A 170 10.20 3.65 17.85
N VAL A 171 9.44 2.56 18.00
CA VAL A 171 9.19 1.86 19.26
C VAL A 171 9.86 0.50 19.13
N LEU A 172 10.83 0.21 19.98
CA LEU A 172 11.55 -1.06 19.98
C LEU A 172 10.84 -2.09 20.86
N ALA A 173 11.15 -3.36 20.63
CA ALA A 173 10.55 -4.48 21.36
C ALA A 173 10.83 -4.44 22.88
N ASP A 174 11.90 -3.77 23.30
CA ASP A 174 12.28 -3.58 24.71
C ASP A 174 11.54 -2.41 25.40
N GLY A 175 10.66 -1.70 24.67
CA GLY A 175 9.94 -0.52 25.16
C GLY A 175 10.68 0.81 24.97
N THR A 176 11.90 0.80 24.44
CA THR A 176 12.60 2.03 24.05
C THR A 176 11.82 2.76 22.95
N THR A 177 11.66 4.07 23.07
CA THR A 177 11.14 4.91 21.98
C THR A 177 12.22 5.89 21.51
N LEU A 178 12.28 6.14 20.20
CA LEU A 178 13.30 6.99 19.57
C LEU A 178 12.66 7.86 18.49
N MET A 179 12.92 9.16 18.53
CA MET A 179 12.66 10.09 17.44
C MET A 179 13.99 10.74 17.01
N GLN A 180 14.29 10.79 15.72
CA GLN A 180 15.52 11.42 15.22
C GLN A 180 15.39 11.96 13.80
N ASN A 181 16.22 12.95 13.45
CA ASN A 181 16.29 13.55 12.10
C ASN A 181 17.74 13.76 11.61
N GLY A 182 18.68 12.96 12.11
CA GLY A 182 20.12 13.07 11.83
C GLY A 182 20.84 14.16 12.63
N ALA A 183 20.24 15.34 12.79
CA ALA A 183 20.82 16.44 13.58
C ALA A 183 20.48 16.34 15.07
N GLY A 184 19.30 15.81 15.40
CA GLY A 184 18.84 15.66 16.78
C GLY A 184 18.14 14.33 17.04
N SER A 185 18.02 13.99 18.32
CA SER A 185 17.35 12.81 18.82
C SER A 185 16.66 13.04 20.17
N PHE A 186 15.51 12.40 20.34
CA PHE A 186 14.81 12.22 21.61
C PHE A 186 14.63 10.72 21.82
N ARG A 187 15.04 10.21 22.99
CA ARG A 187 14.96 8.77 23.28
C ARG A 187 14.48 8.53 24.70
N LEU A 188 13.34 7.86 24.86
CA LEU A 188 12.96 7.24 26.12
C LEU A 188 13.57 5.84 26.16
N GLN A 189 14.48 5.60 27.09
CA GLN A 189 15.10 4.30 27.28
C GLN A 189 14.16 3.38 28.07
N ALA A 190 14.35 2.07 27.92
CA ALA A 190 13.59 1.07 28.68
C ALA A 190 13.74 1.21 30.21
N ASP A 191 14.83 1.83 30.70
CA ASP A 191 15.04 2.13 32.12
C ASP A 191 14.26 3.37 32.62
N GLY A 192 13.47 4.01 31.75
CA GLY A 192 12.68 5.20 32.04
C GLY A 192 13.44 6.52 31.90
N SER A 193 14.73 6.49 31.59
CA SER A 193 15.50 7.72 31.39
C SER A 193 15.28 8.33 30.01
N PHE A 194 15.32 9.65 29.93
CA PHE A 194 15.10 10.40 28.69
C PHE A 194 16.42 11.01 28.21
N LEU A 195 16.75 10.81 26.94
CA LEU A 195 17.95 11.37 26.31
C LEU A 195 17.56 12.37 25.22
N ILE A 196 18.20 13.54 25.23
CA ILE A 196 17.99 14.62 24.26
C ILE A 196 19.36 15.16 23.83
N ASN A 197 19.85 14.74 22.66
CA ASN A 197 21.15 15.19 22.13
C ASN A 197 22.32 15.10 23.13
N GLY A 198 22.32 14.07 23.98
CA GLY A 198 23.31 13.85 25.03
C GLY A 198 22.91 14.34 26.42
N LEU A 199 21.97 15.29 26.54
CA LEU A 199 21.34 15.61 27.83
C LEU A 199 20.54 14.39 28.32
N LYS A 200 20.64 14.05 29.60
CA LYS A 200 19.90 12.95 30.23
C LYS A 200 18.98 13.48 31.31
N ILE A 201 17.72 13.06 31.30
CA ILE A 201 16.80 13.19 32.42
C ILE A 201 16.64 11.80 33.03
N THR A 202 16.99 11.66 34.31
CA THR A 202 16.85 10.39 35.02
C THR A 202 15.37 10.13 35.39
N PRO A 203 14.98 8.88 35.69
CA PRO A 203 13.62 8.57 36.11
C PRO A 203 13.17 9.31 37.38
N ASP A 204 14.11 9.72 38.25
CA ASP A 204 13.85 10.53 39.45
C ASP A 204 13.85 12.05 39.19
N GLY A 205 13.99 12.47 37.93
CA GLY A 205 13.83 13.86 37.50
C GLY A 205 15.10 14.73 37.57
N ASP A 206 16.29 14.15 37.78
CA ASP A 206 17.54 14.91 37.67
C ASP A 206 17.88 15.18 36.20
N VAL A 207 18.28 16.42 35.91
CA VAL A 207 18.69 16.86 34.58
C VAL A 207 20.21 16.91 34.54
N ILE A 208 20.81 16.05 33.74
CA ILE A 208 22.25 15.92 33.58
C ILE A 208 22.62 16.41 32.17
N THR A 209 23.47 17.43 32.10
CA THR A 209 23.94 17.97 30.82
C THR A 209 24.69 16.90 30.01
N ALA A 210 24.87 17.14 28.70
CA ALA A 210 25.70 16.26 27.86
C ALA A 210 27.15 16.11 28.34
N THR A 211 27.64 17.05 29.17
CA THR A 211 28.97 17.02 29.79
C THR A 211 28.98 16.39 31.19
N GLY A 212 27.83 15.89 31.68
CA GLY A 212 27.73 15.19 32.95
C GLY A 212 27.42 16.07 34.18
N ILE A 213 27.06 17.34 34.00
CA ILE A 213 26.69 18.22 35.11
C ILE A 213 25.24 17.98 35.51
N SER A 214 25.04 17.46 36.72
CA SER A 214 23.72 17.23 37.34
C SER A 214 23.15 18.52 37.90
N LEU A 215 21.92 18.90 37.51
CA LEU A 215 21.23 20.07 38.06
C LEU A 215 20.97 19.90 39.57
N LYS A 216 20.65 18.68 40.02
CA LYS A 216 20.43 18.35 41.44
C LYS A 216 21.70 18.48 42.28
N ASN A 217 22.87 18.16 41.72
CA ASN A 217 24.12 18.01 42.47
C ASN A 217 25.21 19.02 42.11
N HIS A 218 24.98 19.95 41.16
CA HIS A 218 26.01 20.89 40.74
C HIS A 218 26.51 21.75 41.91
N ARG A 219 27.80 22.08 41.87
CA ARG A 219 28.46 22.96 42.82
C ARG A 219 29.23 24.03 42.05
N THR A 220 29.32 25.21 42.62
CA THR A 220 30.17 26.30 42.12
C THR A 220 31.46 26.36 42.94
N SER A 221 32.59 26.65 42.27
CA SER A 221 33.92 26.77 42.89
C SER A 221 34.60 28.05 42.42
N GLY A 222 35.64 28.50 43.13
CA GLY A 222 36.40 29.71 42.75
C GLY A 222 35.72 31.03 43.16
N VAL A 223 34.85 30.97 44.17
CA VAL A 223 34.18 32.16 44.74
C VAL A 223 34.79 32.49 46.10
N THR A 224 34.79 33.78 46.48
CA THR A 224 35.03 34.21 47.86
C THR A 224 33.72 34.13 48.64
N PRO A 225 33.57 33.22 49.62
CA PRO A 225 32.30 33.06 50.33
C PRO A 225 31.95 34.29 51.17
N GLY A 226 30.74 34.81 51.01
CA GLY A 226 30.14 35.78 51.92
C GLY A 226 29.37 35.11 53.06
N SER A 227 28.80 35.89 53.98
CA SER A 227 27.96 35.38 55.08
C SER A 227 26.52 35.03 54.68
N GLY A 228 26.09 35.43 53.47
CA GLY A 228 24.74 35.19 52.97
C GLY A 228 24.61 33.89 52.17
N THR A 229 23.37 33.40 52.06
CA THR A 229 22.99 32.41 51.03
C THR A 229 22.49 33.16 49.81
N SER A 230 22.93 32.75 48.61
CA SER A 230 22.38 33.31 47.37
C SER A 230 20.86 33.15 47.33
N GLY A 231 20.16 34.15 46.79
CA GLY A 231 18.72 34.06 46.57
C GLY A 231 18.34 32.97 45.56
N VAL A 232 17.04 32.82 45.32
CA VAL A 232 16.57 31.95 44.23
C VAL A 232 17.17 32.41 42.89
N PRO A 233 17.50 31.48 41.98
CA PRO A 233 17.89 31.86 40.63
C PRO A 233 16.82 32.79 40.01
N VAL A 234 17.26 33.95 39.53
CA VAL A 234 16.42 34.90 38.79
C VAL A 234 16.74 34.78 37.30
N ILE A 235 15.73 34.97 36.45
CA ILE A 235 15.85 34.95 34.97
C ILE A 235 16.54 36.23 34.50
#